data_AF-A0A4P8TH91-F1
#
_entry.id   AF-A0A4P8TH91-F1
#
_cell.length_a   1.000
_cell.length_b   1.000
_cell.length_c   1.000
_cell.angle_alpha   90.00
_cell.angle_beta   90.00
_cell.angle_gamma   90.00
#
_symmetry.space_group_name_H-M   'P 1'
#
loop_
_entity.id
_entity.type
_entity.pdbx_description
1 polymer ?
#
loop_
_entity_poly.entity_id
_entity_poly.type
_entity_poly.pdbx_seq_one_letter_code
_entity_poly.pdbx_strand_id
1 'polypeptide(L)'
;MTTFEQIGTMRDRLENIRQWRGQLSDVMLTITGYSMDLTGIRGTTDRIPGGDALAMLAPWAPDATHGDDLPHPDQVIKEWSHTIHDHHGTVPPARATWAEHWRYLWDETQRILESPWAEAWTADITALWWRLARLTGNAPAPEPEPLRSVDDVWAALEQNPEHELTRRDLTHLGINPSTLTTWRHRGKISESTPGRYRAGDILDARRTA
;
A
#
# COMPACT_ATOMS: atom_id res chain seq x y z
N MET A 1 3.69 -9.29 -21.12
CA MET A 1 2.46 -8.50 -21.30
C MET A 1 2.50 -7.90 -22.68
N THR A 2 1.47 -8.09 -23.49
CA THR A 2 1.42 -7.49 -24.84
C THR A 2 1.12 -6.00 -24.75
N THR A 3 1.53 -5.20 -25.74
CA THR A 3 1.25 -3.74 -25.79
C THR A 3 -0.25 -3.46 -25.68
N PHE A 4 -1.10 -4.34 -26.21
CA PHE A 4 -2.56 -4.24 -26.11
C PHE A 4 -3.07 -4.40 -24.67
N GLU A 5 -2.56 -5.38 -23.91
CA GLU A 5 -2.89 -5.57 -22.49
C GLU A 5 -2.43 -4.37 -21.63
N GLN A 6 -1.27 -3.79 -21.97
CA GLN A 6 -0.75 -2.58 -21.31
C GLN A 6 -1.65 -1.37 -21.55
N ILE A 7 -2.08 -1.13 -22.80
CA ILE A 7 -3.00 -0.04 -23.14
C ILE A 7 -4.31 -0.19 -22.35
N GLY A 8 -4.90 -1.39 -22.35
CA GLY A 8 -6.13 -1.67 -21.59
C GLY A 8 -5.96 -1.40 -20.10
N THR A 9 -4.89 -1.93 -19.50
CA THR A 9 -4.59 -1.75 -18.07
C THR A 9 -4.45 -0.28 -17.70
N MET A 10 -3.72 0.50 -18.49
CA MET A 10 -3.45 1.90 -18.18
C MET A 10 -4.68 2.78 -18.38
N ARG A 11 -5.49 2.48 -19.39
CA ARG A 11 -6.82 3.05 -19.53
C ARG A 11 -7.65 2.72 -18.29
N ASP A 12 -7.89 1.47 -17.95
CA ASP A 12 -8.69 1.10 -16.77
C ASP A 12 -8.23 1.82 -15.48
N ARG A 13 -6.93 1.99 -15.28
CA ARG A 13 -6.38 2.78 -14.18
C ARG A 13 -6.76 4.26 -14.23
N LEU A 14 -6.68 4.92 -15.38
CA LEU A 14 -7.15 6.30 -15.55
C LEU A 14 -8.64 6.44 -15.26
N GLU A 15 -9.48 5.48 -15.65
CA GLU A 15 -10.92 5.51 -15.36
C GLU A 15 -11.17 5.33 -13.86
N ASN A 16 -10.46 4.40 -13.22
CA ASN A 16 -10.50 4.21 -11.78
C ASN A 16 -10.09 5.48 -11.03
N ILE A 17 -9.00 6.14 -11.45
CA ILE A 17 -8.57 7.43 -10.87
C ILE A 17 -9.70 8.46 -10.97
N ARG A 18 -10.34 8.59 -12.14
CA ARG A 18 -11.48 9.50 -12.34
C ARG A 18 -12.63 9.22 -11.38
N GLN A 19 -13.00 7.95 -11.22
CA GLN A 19 -14.10 7.56 -10.34
C GLN A 19 -13.74 7.76 -8.87
N TRP A 20 -12.59 7.25 -8.42
CA TRP A 20 -12.16 7.27 -7.03
C TRP A 20 -11.84 8.67 -6.53
N ARG A 21 -11.31 9.54 -7.39
CA ARG A 21 -11.16 10.97 -7.06
C ARG A 21 -12.48 11.59 -6.59
N GLY A 22 -13.59 11.28 -7.25
CA GLY A 22 -14.92 11.76 -6.85
C GLY A 22 -15.51 11.10 -5.60
N GLN A 23 -14.90 10.01 -5.14
CA GLN A 23 -15.27 9.25 -3.95
C GLN A 23 -14.39 9.57 -2.74
N LEU A 24 -13.35 10.40 -2.90
CA LEU A 24 -12.55 10.89 -1.79
C LEU A 24 -13.47 11.63 -0.82
N SER A 25 -13.62 11.04 0.36
CA SER A 25 -14.44 11.60 1.42
C SER A 25 -13.60 12.55 2.27
N ASP A 26 -14.11 13.75 2.51
CA ASP A 26 -13.55 14.76 3.41
C ASP A 26 -13.70 14.38 4.89
N VAL A 27 -14.21 13.17 5.16
CA VAL A 27 -14.36 12.61 6.49
C VAL A 27 -12.95 12.39 7.05
N MET A 28 -12.53 13.34 7.90
CA MET A 28 -11.59 13.04 8.98
C MET A 28 -12.08 11.74 9.61
N LEU A 29 -11.33 10.65 9.38
CA LEU A 29 -11.51 9.39 10.08
C LEU A 29 -11.62 9.75 11.57
N THR A 30 -12.82 9.69 12.11
CA THR A 30 -13.04 9.85 13.54
C THR A 30 -12.43 8.60 14.14
N ILE A 31 -11.17 8.68 14.59
CA ILE A 31 -10.46 7.58 15.22
C ILE A 31 -11.11 7.36 16.59
N THR A 32 -12.26 6.68 16.61
CA THR A 32 -12.82 6.16 17.85
C THR A 32 -11.96 4.98 18.28
N GLY A 33 -10.99 5.23 19.18
CA GLY A 33 -10.33 4.15 19.92
C GLY A 33 -8.84 4.33 20.25
N TYR A 34 -8.12 5.27 19.62
CA TYR A 34 -6.77 5.62 20.05
C TYR A 34 -6.81 6.95 20.79
N SER A 35 -6.43 6.92 22.06
CA SER A 35 -6.19 8.11 22.87
C SER A 35 -5.16 8.99 22.14
N MET A 36 -5.62 10.08 21.53
CA MET A 36 -4.76 11.18 21.13
C MET A 36 -4.24 11.81 22.43
N ASP A 37 -3.07 11.34 22.86
CA ASP A 37 -2.29 12.05 23.87
C ASP A 37 -1.77 13.33 23.21
N LEU A 38 -2.44 14.45 23.52
CA LEU A 38 -2.07 15.79 23.05
C LEU A 38 -0.90 16.37 23.85
N THR A 39 -0.22 15.57 24.67
CA THR A 39 0.97 16.03 25.41
C THR A 39 2.25 15.85 24.58
N GLY A 40 2.73 16.99 24.04
CA GLY A 40 4.07 17.11 23.48
C GLY A 40 4.11 17.00 21.96
N ILE A 41 4.07 18.15 21.30
CA ILE A 41 4.36 18.31 19.87
C ILE A 41 5.83 17.95 19.63
N ARG A 42 6.13 16.67 19.53
CA ARG A 42 7.34 16.15 18.88
C ARG A 42 6.88 15.66 17.52
N GLY A 43 7.53 16.14 16.45
CA GLY A 43 7.18 15.76 15.08
C GLY A 43 7.03 14.25 14.97
N THR A 44 5.80 13.79 14.72
CA THR A 44 5.52 12.37 14.54
C THR A 44 6.00 12.01 13.14
N THR A 45 6.93 11.06 13.03
CA THR A 45 7.30 10.42 11.75
C THR A 45 6.13 9.62 11.16
N ASP A 46 5.10 9.34 11.94
CA ASP A 46 3.91 8.63 11.52
C ASP A 46 2.90 9.59 10.90
N ARG A 47 2.45 9.26 9.68
CA ARG A 47 1.43 10.03 8.95
C ARG A 47 0.11 10.00 9.74
N ILE A 48 -0.50 11.17 9.89
CA ILE A 48 -1.81 11.32 10.56
C ILE A 48 -2.84 10.48 9.78
N PRO A 49 -3.62 9.59 10.42
CA PRO A 49 -4.68 8.86 9.74
C PRO A 49 -5.69 9.83 9.11
N GLY A 50 -5.91 9.71 7.81
CA GLY A 50 -6.74 10.65 7.04
C GLY A 50 -6.01 11.90 6.51
N GLY A 51 -4.77 12.16 6.93
CA GLY A 51 -3.95 13.27 6.44
C GLY A 51 -3.66 13.18 4.93
N ASP A 52 -3.43 11.96 4.43
CA ASP A 52 -3.21 11.71 2.98
C ASP A 52 -4.48 11.99 2.16
N ALA A 53 -5.68 11.74 2.70
CA ALA A 53 -6.94 12.07 2.02
C ALA A 53 -7.19 13.58 1.99
N LEU A 54 -6.95 14.27 3.11
CA LEU A 54 -7.03 15.73 3.19
C LEU A 54 -6.06 16.41 2.24
N ALA A 55 -4.81 15.95 2.17
CA ALA A 55 -3.82 16.50 1.27
C ALA A 55 -4.14 16.25 -0.22
N MET A 56 -4.94 15.23 -0.54
CA MET A 56 -5.46 14.98 -1.89
C MET A 56 -6.74 15.76 -2.24
N LEU A 57 -7.41 16.35 -1.25
CA LEU A 57 -8.58 17.20 -1.41
C LEU A 57 -8.22 18.69 -1.30
N ALA A 58 -7.09 19.00 -0.65
CA ALA A 58 -6.61 20.35 -0.47
C ALA A 58 -6.24 21.02 -1.81
N PRO A 59 -6.37 22.36 -1.92
CA PRO A 59 -5.84 23.09 -3.06
C PRO A 59 -4.34 22.80 -3.19
N TRP A 60 -3.91 22.39 -4.38
CA TRP A 60 -2.49 22.21 -4.68
C TRP A 60 -1.87 23.54 -5.13
N ALA A 61 -0.63 23.77 -4.71
CA ALA A 61 0.09 24.99 -5.08
C ALA A 61 0.51 24.91 -6.56
N PRO A 62 0.35 25.97 -7.38
CA PRO A 62 0.66 25.91 -8.81
C PRO A 62 2.14 25.60 -9.14
N ASP A 63 3.02 25.80 -8.16
CA ASP A 63 4.46 25.54 -8.17
C ASP A 63 4.84 24.21 -7.50
N ALA A 64 3.89 23.52 -6.86
CA ALA A 64 4.09 22.13 -6.48
C ALA A 64 4.41 21.33 -7.75
N THR A 65 5.21 20.28 -7.62
CA THR A 65 5.54 19.38 -8.74
C THR A 65 5.08 17.97 -8.44
N HIS A 66 4.78 17.14 -9.45
CA HIS A 66 4.47 15.73 -9.22
C HIS A 66 5.60 14.94 -8.52
N GLY A 67 6.80 15.53 -8.37
CA GLY A 67 7.91 15.01 -7.59
C GLY A 67 7.84 15.24 -6.07
N ASP A 68 6.78 15.90 -5.56
CA ASP A 68 6.56 16.06 -4.12
C ASP A 68 6.17 14.71 -3.46
N ASP A 69 6.37 14.55 -2.14
CA ASP A 69 6.12 13.28 -1.43
C ASP A 69 4.67 12.78 -1.54
N LEU A 70 3.72 13.69 -1.81
CA LEU A 70 2.31 13.40 -1.98
C LEU A 70 1.71 14.12 -3.21
N PRO A 71 1.94 13.61 -4.44
CA PRO A 71 1.39 14.25 -5.64
C PRO A 71 -0.14 14.28 -5.63
N HIS A 72 -0.70 15.47 -5.88
CA HIS A 72 -2.14 15.69 -5.96
C HIS A 72 -2.71 15.08 -7.27
N PRO A 73 -3.86 14.37 -7.24
CA PRO A 73 -4.41 13.73 -8.45
C PRO A 73 -4.59 14.68 -9.63
N ASP A 74 -5.08 15.90 -9.38
CA ASP A 74 -5.30 16.90 -10.42
C ASP A 74 -4.02 17.42 -11.04
N GLN A 75 -2.98 17.51 -10.23
CA GLN A 75 -1.68 17.99 -10.63
C GLN A 75 -0.99 16.96 -11.52
N VAL A 76 -0.95 15.69 -11.11
CA VAL A 76 -0.37 14.59 -11.91
C VAL A 76 -1.02 14.53 -13.30
N ILE A 77 -2.36 14.57 -13.35
CA ILE A 77 -3.10 14.50 -14.63
C ILE A 77 -2.81 15.72 -15.50
N LYS A 78 -2.75 16.92 -14.92
CA LYS A 78 -2.44 18.15 -15.65
C LYS A 78 -1.00 18.17 -16.16
N GLU A 79 -0.02 17.88 -15.31
CA GLU A 79 1.40 17.94 -15.66
C GLU A 79 1.77 16.91 -16.73
N TRP A 80 1.20 15.70 -16.66
CA TRP A 80 1.37 14.73 -17.73
C TRP A 80 0.69 15.18 -19.02
N SER A 81 -0.52 15.73 -18.97
CA SER A 81 -1.17 16.27 -20.17
C SER A 81 -0.34 17.39 -20.81
N HIS A 82 0.22 18.30 -20.01
CA HIS A 82 1.10 19.36 -20.49
C HIS A 82 2.40 18.82 -21.09
N THR A 83 3.06 17.88 -20.39
CA THR A 83 4.30 17.24 -20.86
C THR A 83 4.12 16.60 -22.24
N ILE A 84 3.01 15.89 -22.44
CA ILE A 84 2.70 15.24 -23.72
C ILE A 84 2.30 16.27 -24.80
N HIS A 85 1.56 17.32 -24.43
CA HIS A 85 1.27 18.45 -25.33
C HIS A 85 2.55 19.13 -25.84
N ASP A 86 3.46 19.48 -24.92
CA ASP A 86 4.74 20.13 -25.19
C ASP A 86 5.60 19.25 -26.10
N HIS A 87 5.63 17.94 -25.85
CA HIS A 87 6.34 17.00 -26.72
C HIS A 87 5.79 16.99 -28.14
N HIS A 88 4.46 17.01 -28.30
CA HIS A 88 3.82 17.03 -29.61
C HIS A 88 3.93 18.40 -30.31
N GLY A 89 4.58 19.39 -29.69
CA GLY A 89 4.65 20.76 -30.21
C GLY A 89 3.28 21.44 -30.25
N THR A 90 2.35 20.97 -29.44
CA THR A 90 0.98 21.49 -29.34
C THR A 90 0.84 22.32 -28.08
N VAL A 91 0.16 23.46 -28.17
CA VAL A 91 -0.08 24.29 -26.98
C VAL A 91 -1.19 23.64 -26.15
N PRO A 92 -0.94 23.27 -24.89
CA PRO A 92 -2.01 22.78 -24.02
C PRO A 92 -3.08 23.86 -23.87
N PRO A 93 -4.38 23.51 -23.80
CA PRO A 93 -5.43 24.52 -23.66
C PRO A 93 -5.23 25.31 -22.37
N ALA A 94 -5.13 26.65 -22.47
CA ALA A 94 -4.76 27.53 -21.35
C ALA A 94 -5.70 27.44 -20.12
N ARG A 95 -6.91 26.91 -20.30
CA ARG A 95 -7.91 26.69 -19.25
C ARG A 95 -8.59 25.33 -19.39
N ALA A 96 -7.84 24.30 -19.76
CA ALA A 96 -8.36 22.94 -19.74
C ALA A 96 -8.83 22.58 -18.32
N THR A 97 -10.01 22.00 -18.26
CA THR A 97 -10.57 21.38 -17.07
C THR A 97 -9.84 20.07 -16.79
N TRP A 98 -9.93 19.60 -15.55
CA TRP A 98 -9.40 18.29 -15.17
C TRP A 98 -9.90 17.16 -16.07
N ALA A 99 -11.19 17.18 -16.43
CA ALA A 99 -11.81 16.16 -17.27
C ALA A 99 -11.22 16.16 -18.70
N GLU A 100 -10.86 17.32 -19.23
CA GLU A 100 -10.20 17.44 -20.54
C GLU A 100 -8.78 16.88 -20.50
N HIS A 101 -8.00 17.19 -19.45
CA HIS A 101 -6.66 16.61 -19.27
C HIS A 101 -6.71 15.08 -19.12
N TRP A 102 -7.63 14.57 -18.30
CA TRP A 102 -7.86 13.14 -18.15
C TRP A 102 -8.22 12.50 -19.48
N ARG A 103 -9.16 13.09 -20.23
CA ARG A 103 -9.62 12.56 -21.50
C ARG A 103 -8.50 12.51 -22.53
N TYR A 104 -7.68 13.56 -22.57
CA TYR A 104 -6.51 13.62 -23.43
C TYR A 104 -5.53 12.47 -23.14
N LEU A 105 -5.17 12.24 -21.87
CA LEU A 105 -4.29 11.13 -21.47
C LEU A 105 -4.90 9.76 -21.80
N TRP A 106 -6.21 9.61 -21.65
CA TRP A 106 -6.93 8.38 -22.01
C TRP A 106 -6.85 8.08 -23.52
N ASP A 107 -7.11 9.10 -24.33
CA ASP A 107 -7.12 8.98 -25.79
C ASP A 107 -5.69 8.74 -26.31
N GLU A 108 -4.69 9.42 -25.75
CA GLU A 108 -3.27 9.33 -26.15
C GLU A 108 -2.50 8.16 -25.48
N THR A 109 -3.13 7.36 -24.60
CA THR A 109 -2.46 6.29 -23.82
C THR A 109 -1.54 5.41 -24.68
N GLN A 110 -1.99 5.00 -25.87
CA GLN A 110 -1.17 4.17 -26.77
C GLN A 110 0.14 4.88 -27.16
N ARG A 111 0.06 6.14 -27.59
CA ARG A 111 1.22 6.92 -28.02
C ARG A 111 2.16 7.22 -26.87
N ILE A 112 1.62 7.47 -25.67
CA ILE A 112 2.43 7.65 -24.46
C ILE A 112 3.23 6.38 -24.17
N LEU A 113 2.63 5.19 -24.29
CA LEU A 113 3.31 3.91 -24.08
C LEU A 113 4.36 3.59 -25.15
N GLU A 114 4.24 4.18 -26.34
CA GLU A 114 5.23 4.08 -27.43
C GLU A 114 6.32 5.17 -27.33
N SER A 115 6.21 6.09 -26.36
CA SER A 115 7.10 7.24 -26.20
C SER A 115 8.20 7.03 -25.14
N PRO A 116 9.22 7.91 -25.09
CA PRO A 116 10.23 7.89 -24.04
C PRO A 116 9.69 8.06 -22.61
N TRP A 117 8.46 8.59 -22.43
CA TRP A 117 7.85 8.76 -21.11
C TRP A 117 7.10 7.53 -20.61
N ALA A 118 7.00 6.46 -21.40
CA ALA A 118 6.17 5.30 -21.07
C ALA A 118 6.43 4.77 -19.66
N GLU A 119 7.71 4.64 -19.27
CA GLU A 119 8.10 4.13 -17.96
C GLU A 119 7.70 5.08 -16.82
N ALA A 120 8.09 6.35 -16.93
CA ALA A 120 7.80 7.38 -15.91
C ALA A 120 6.28 7.59 -15.75
N TRP A 121 5.56 7.73 -16.86
CA TRP A 121 4.11 7.88 -16.87
C TRP A 121 3.41 6.67 -16.25
N THR A 122 3.85 5.46 -16.60
CA THR A 122 3.29 4.23 -16.03
C THR A 122 3.52 4.17 -14.52
N ALA A 123 4.71 4.50 -14.04
CA ALA A 123 5.04 4.51 -12.62
C ALA A 123 4.14 5.48 -11.85
N ASP A 124 4.01 6.72 -12.32
CA ASP A 124 3.22 7.76 -11.66
C ASP A 124 1.73 7.45 -11.64
N ILE A 125 1.16 7.05 -12.78
CA ILE A 125 -0.26 6.69 -12.85
C ILE A 125 -0.56 5.46 -12.00
N THR A 126 0.37 4.49 -11.94
CA THR A 126 0.21 3.32 -11.06
C THR A 126 0.28 3.70 -9.58
N ALA A 127 1.21 4.57 -9.20
CA ALA A 127 1.36 5.03 -7.83
C ALA A 127 0.12 5.83 -7.37
N LEU A 128 -0.37 6.74 -8.22
CA LEU A 128 -1.60 7.49 -7.97
C LEU A 128 -2.81 6.56 -7.84
N TRP A 129 -2.94 5.59 -8.75
CA TRP A 129 -4.01 4.60 -8.72
C TRP A 129 -4.01 3.82 -7.40
N TRP A 130 -2.87 3.25 -6.98
CA TRP A 130 -2.78 2.50 -5.72
C TRP A 130 -3.14 3.36 -4.50
N ARG A 131 -2.71 4.63 -4.50
CA ARG A 131 -2.98 5.54 -3.39
C ARG A 131 -4.47 5.85 -3.28
N LEU A 132 -5.13 6.19 -4.39
CA LEU A 132 -6.58 6.41 -4.43
C LEU A 132 -7.36 5.15 -4.08
N ALA A 133 -6.92 3.98 -4.55
CA ALA A 133 -7.54 2.71 -4.22
C ALA A 133 -7.53 2.47 -2.70
N ARG A 134 -6.39 2.70 -2.04
CA ARG A 134 -6.25 2.55 -0.58
C ARG A 134 -7.13 3.54 0.18
N LEU A 135 -7.19 4.80 -0.25
CA LEU A 135 -7.96 5.84 0.43
C LEU A 135 -9.48 5.68 0.26
N THR A 136 -9.93 5.14 -0.87
CA THR A 136 -11.35 4.92 -1.16
C THR A 136 -11.85 3.52 -0.74
N GLY A 137 -10.96 2.65 -0.24
CA GLY A 137 -11.30 1.26 0.07
C GLY A 137 -11.49 0.37 -1.17
N ASN A 138 -11.13 0.84 -2.35
CA ASN A 138 -11.17 0.11 -3.61
C ASN A 138 -9.84 -0.57 -3.96
N ALA A 139 -8.87 -0.57 -3.04
CA ALA A 139 -7.63 -1.31 -3.19
C ALA A 139 -7.96 -2.77 -3.51
N PRO A 140 -7.37 -3.36 -4.57
CA PRO A 140 -7.41 -4.80 -4.74
C PRO A 140 -7.04 -5.42 -3.40
N ALA A 141 -7.81 -6.42 -2.97
CA ALA A 141 -7.40 -7.21 -1.83
C ALA A 141 -5.94 -7.59 -2.07
N PRO A 142 -5.02 -7.32 -1.12
CA PRO A 142 -3.67 -7.84 -1.26
C PRO A 142 -3.84 -9.33 -1.57
N GLU A 143 -3.15 -9.82 -2.61
CA GLU A 143 -3.13 -11.26 -2.87
C GLU A 143 -2.91 -11.91 -1.51
N PRO A 144 -3.83 -12.78 -1.05
CA PRO A 144 -3.63 -13.43 0.23
C PRO A 144 -2.25 -14.05 0.13
N GLU A 145 -1.35 -13.67 1.05
CA GLU A 145 -0.03 -14.28 1.09
C GLU A 145 -0.25 -15.78 0.89
N PRO A 146 0.43 -16.42 -0.08
CA PRO A 146 0.17 -17.80 -0.40
C PRO A 146 0.16 -18.53 0.93
N LEU A 147 -0.99 -19.17 1.24
CA LEU A 147 -1.20 -19.85 2.51
C LEU A 147 -0.01 -20.80 2.68
N ARG A 148 1.01 -20.36 3.42
CA ARG A 148 2.16 -21.21 3.70
C ARG A 148 1.55 -22.38 4.41
N SER A 149 1.73 -23.58 3.86
CA SER A 149 1.25 -24.75 4.55
C SER A 149 1.87 -24.74 5.95
N VAL A 150 1.17 -25.25 6.96
CA VAL A 150 1.73 -25.32 8.32
C VAL A 150 3.10 -26.03 8.29
N ASP A 151 3.29 -26.96 7.36
CA ASP A 151 4.56 -27.65 7.10
C ASP A 151 5.66 -26.72 6.57
N ASP A 152 5.35 -25.78 5.66
CA ASP A 152 6.31 -24.78 5.19
C ASP A 152 6.75 -23.84 6.32
N VAL A 153 5.82 -23.49 7.23
CA VAL A 153 6.14 -22.67 8.40
C VAL A 153 7.05 -23.45 9.35
N TRP A 154 6.79 -24.75 9.56
CA TRP A 154 7.69 -25.59 10.35
C TRP A 154 9.09 -25.70 9.73
N ALA A 155 9.19 -25.91 8.42
CA ALA A 155 10.47 -25.97 7.71
C ALA A 155 11.25 -24.65 7.80
N ALA A 156 10.57 -23.51 7.72
CA ALA A 156 11.19 -22.19 7.87
C ALA A 156 11.70 -21.95 9.31
N LEU A 157 10.97 -22.41 10.32
CA LEU A 157 11.39 -22.32 11.72
C LEU A 157 12.61 -23.21 12.01
N GLU A 158 12.71 -24.37 11.37
CA GLU A 158 13.92 -25.22 11.46
C GLU A 158 15.16 -24.52 10.91
N GLN A 159 15.01 -23.68 9.89
CA GLN A 159 16.10 -22.88 9.31
C GLN A 159 16.44 -21.65 10.16
N ASN A 160 15.54 -21.21 11.05
CA ASN A 160 15.73 -20.05 11.92
C ASN A 160 15.28 -20.32 13.36
N PRO A 161 16.06 -21.09 14.14
CA PRO A 161 15.70 -21.46 15.51
C PRO A 161 15.67 -20.28 16.48
N GLU A 162 16.30 -19.15 16.16
CA GLU A 162 16.29 -17.93 16.99
C GLU A 162 15.00 -17.13 16.87
N HIS A 163 14.14 -17.43 15.89
CA HIS A 163 12.92 -16.67 15.66
C HIS A 163 12.00 -16.72 16.88
N GLU A 164 11.46 -15.57 17.29
CA GLU A 164 10.52 -15.50 18.41
C GLU A 164 9.07 -15.65 17.92
N LEU A 165 8.37 -16.61 18.50
CA LEU A 165 6.97 -16.90 18.26
C LEU A 165 6.10 -16.35 19.38
N THR A 166 5.00 -15.70 19.02
CA THR A 166 3.97 -15.30 19.96
C THR A 166 2.99 -16.45 20.24
N ARG A 167 2.18 -16.33 21.29
CA ARG A 167 1.08 -17.30 21.56
C ARG A 167 0.10 -17.43 20.40
N ARG A 168 -0.12 -16.35 19.64
CA ARG A 168 -1.00 -16.35 18.47
C ARG A 168 -0.41 -17.22 17.36
N ASP A 169 0.89 -17.11 17.12
CA ASP A 169 1.60 -17.88 16.11
C ASP A 169 1.58 -19.37 16.45
N LEU A 170 1.82 -19.71 17.72
CA LEU A 170 1.75 -21.09 18.21
C LEU A 170 0.34 -21.70 18.06
N THR A 171 -0.70 -20.89 18.28
CA THR A 171 -2.09 -21.34 18.06
C THR A 171 -2.35 -21.60 16.57
N HIS A 172 -1.82 -20.76 15.67
CA HIS A 172 -1.91 -20.98 14.22
C HIS A 172 -1.14 -22.24 13.78
N LEU A 173 -0.07 -22.60 14.48
CA LEU A 173 0.67 -23.85 14.28
C LEU A 173 -0.01 -25.09 14.90
N GLY A 174 -1.21 -24.94 15.46
CA GLY A 174 -1.97 -26.03 16.07
C GLY A 174 -1.51 -26.40 17.48
N ILE A 175 -0.67 -25.60 18.13
CA ILE A 175 -0.25 -25.82 19.51
C ILE A 175 -1.28 -25.19 20.45
N ASN A 176 -2.04 -26.04 21.13
CA ASN A 176 -3.04 -25.60 22.10
C ASN A 176 -2.38 -24.98 23.36
N PRO A 177 -3.03 -24.00 24.01
CA PRO A 177 -2.52 -23.37 25.24
C PRO A 177 -2.21 -24.35 26.38
N SER A 178 -2.95 -25.46 26.48
CA SER A 178 -2.71 -26.52 27.46
C SER A 178 -1.40 -27.27 27.21
N THR A 179 -1.08 -27.56 25.95
CA THR A 179 0.20 -28.16 25.53
C THR A 179 1.35 -27.24 25.89
N LEU A 180 1.22 -25.94 25.60
CA LEU A 180 2.21 -24.93 25.92
C LEU A 180 2.49 -24.86 27.43
N THR A 181 1.41 -24.86 28.23
CA THR A 181 1.49 -24.87 29.70
C THR A 181 2.20 -26.12 30.21
N THR A 182 1.90 -27.28 29.62
CA THR A 182 2.54 -28.56 29.97
C THR A 182 4.05 -28.54 29.66
N TRP A 183 4.44 -28.04 28.49
CA TRP A 183 5.85 -27.94 28.10
C TRP A 183 6.62 -26.99 29.01
N ARG A 184 6.02 -25.86 29.41
CA ARG A 184 6.61 -24.95 30.40
C ARG A 184 6.81 -25.61 31.76
N HIS A 185 5.78 -26.28 32.29
CA HIS A 185 5.88 -26.95 33.59
C HIS A 185 6.93 -28.07 33.60
N ARG A 186 7.15 -28.73 32.45
CA ARG A 186 8.19 -29.74 32.27
C ARG A 186 9.58 -29.14 32.00
N GLY A 187 9.73 -27.82 31.97
CA GLY A 187 10.99 -27.14 31.69
C GLY A 187 11.50 -27.34 30.27
N LYS A 188 10.64 -27.75 29.32
CA LYS A 188 11.03 -27.99 27.92
C LYS A 188 11.17 -26.71 27.11
N ILE A 189 10.45 -25.65 27.50
CA ILE A 189 10.46 -24.36 26.84
C ILE A 189 10.52 -23.25 27.88
N SER A 190 11.11 -22.13 27.49
CA SER A 190 11.16 -20.92 28.31
C SER A 190 10.63 -19.71 27.52
N GLU A 191 10.17 -18.70 28.24
CA GLU A 191 9.85 -17.42 27.60
C GLU A 191 11.15 -16.64 27.42
N SER A 192 11.50 -16.30 26.17
CA SER A 192 12.66 -15.44 25.87
C SER A 192 12.40 -14.01 26.34
N THR A 193 11.17 -13.55 26.11
CA THR A 193 10.56 -12.34 26.66
C THR A 193 9.10 -12.63 27.02
N PRO A 194 8.46 -11.81 27.88
CA PRO A 194 7.09 -12.08 28.32
C PRO A 194 6.13 -12.34 27.15
N GLY A 195 5.59 -13.56 27.09
CA GLY A 195 4.66 -13.99 26.03
C GLY A 195 5.28 -14.39 24.69
N ARG A 196 6.61 -14.49 24.60
CA ARG A 196 7.35 -14.93 23.40
C ARG A 196 8.20 -16.17 23.68
N TYR A 197 8.28 -17.05 22.70
CA TYR A 197 8.99 -18.33 22.78
C TYR A 197 9.94 -18.48 21.60
N ARG A 198 11.15 -18.96 21.86
CA ARG A 198 12.13 -19.21 20.79
C ARG A 198 11.70 -20.43 19.97
N ALA A 199 11.81 -20.32 18.64
CA ALA A 199 11.41 -21.37 17.71
C ALA A 199 12.14 -22.70 17.98
N GLY A 200 13.44 -22.64 18.31
CA GLY A 200 14.24 -23.81 18.68
C GLY A 200 13.65 -24.60 19.85
N ASP A 201 13.29 -23.92 20.94
CA ASP A 201 12.67 -24.54 22.11
C ASP A 201 11.35 -25.24 21.75
N ILE A 202 10.53 -24.61 20.90
CA ILE A 202 9.25 -25.16 20.44
C ILE A 202 9.45 -26.40 19.55
N LEU A 203 10.43 -26.35 18.63
CA LEU A 203 10.79 -27.49 17.78
C LEU A 203 11.27 -28.68 18.60
N ASP A 204 12.14 -28.45 19.58
CA ASP A 204 12.68 -29.50 20.45
C ASP A 204 11.60 -30.07 21.38
N ALA A 205 10.73 -29.21 21.92
CA ALA A 205 9.61 -29.66 22.74
C ALA A 205 8.64 -30.54 21.95
N ARG A 206 8.38 -30.21 20.67
CA ARG A 206 7.53 -30.99 19.76
C ARG A 206 8.16 -32.35 19.40
N ARG A 207 9.45 -32.40 19.11
CA ARG A 207 10.17 -33.64 18.76
C ARG A 207 10.28 -34.62 19.92
N THR A 208 10.27 -34.10 21.15
CA THR A 208 10.43 -34.90 22.38
C THR A 208 9.13 -35.12 23.16
N ALA A 209 8.00 -34.57 22.69
CA ALA A 209 6.67 -34.71 23.30
C ALA A 209 6.08 -36.09 23.03
#